data_AF-A0A8T5M9A9-F1
#
_entry.id   AF-A0A8T5M9A9-F1
#
_cell.length_a   1.000
_cell.length_b   1.000
_cell.length_c   1.000
_cell.angle_alpha   90.00
_cell.angle_beta   90.00
_cell.angle_gamma   90.00
#
_symmetry.space_group_name_H-M   'P 1'
#
loop_
_entity.id
_entity.type
_entity.pdbx_description
1 polymer ?
#
loop_
_entity_poly.entity_id
_entity_poly.type
_entity_poly.pdbx_seq_one_letter_code
_entity_poly.pdbx_strand_id
1 'polypeptide(L)'
;MKQDIKNQRLNVFICKASNYTKQGYRKTENRGKIQKYYCKNCRKYFTNDDGFYRMRNNPQKITCGIDLFYRGVSTRKVQEHFQTFYPHNSSHMSIYRWVVKFSKKISKFTDNLKLQVGSEVQIDEIEYKRRLHHQKGMKGVEDNYFIDSIDPKTKFMTATNFSNQREIKDLQVVATKIKERTGEQVEKVTTDGLRGYPKAIKKAWGYNNKLGRHNVCHKQVITSKEDTFNYPIERLHNNVRARTKTMRGFHGSLESAKAILKGWEIYYNFITKHQTIKCSPYELACTDLKLEGNNKWVELIGLSSRKN
;
A
#
# COMPACT_ATOMS: atom_id res chain seq x y z
N MET A 1 -18.47 5.51 17.20
CA MET A 1 -17.68 5.29 18.42
C MET A 1 -16.42 6.15 18.34
N LYS A 2 -16.34 7.25 19.10
CA LYS A 2 -15.18 8.17 19.09
C LYS A 2 -13.98 7.42 19.68
N GLN A 3 -12.95 7.18 18.89
CA GLN A 3 -11.71 6.58 19.39
C GLN A 3 -10.80 7.74 19.83
N ASP A 4 -10.80 8.02 21.13
CA ASP A 4 -9.97 9.04 21.75
C ASP A 4 -8.49 8.83 21.42
N ILE A 5 -7.90 9.80 20.74
CA ILE A 5 -6.51 9.80 20.26
C ILE A 5 -5.49 9.97 21.42
N LYS A 6 -5.93 10.14 22.68
CA LYS A 6 -5.06 10.57 23.79
C LYS A 6 -4.61 9.51 24.82
N ASN A 7 -5.11 8.27 24.80
CA ASN A 7 -4.67 7.25 25.79
C ASN A 7 -3.88 6.11 25.14
N GLN A 8 -2.58 6.35 24.91
CA GLN A 8 -1.64 5.33 24.47
C GLN A 8 -1.32 4.38 25.64
N ARG A 9 -1.91 3.18 25.67
CA ARG A 9 -1.41 2.09 26.53
C ARG A 9 -0.05 1.63 26.01
N LEU A 10 1.02 2.05 26.68
CA LEU A 10 2.38 1.53 26.45
C LEU A 10 2.43 0.07 26.88
N ASN A 11 2.38 -0.84 25.92
CA ASN A 11 2.59 -2.26 26.19
C ASN A 11 4.08 -2.59 26.13
N VAL A 12 4.58 -3.25 27.16
CA VAL A 12 5.94 -3.81 27.14
C VAL A 12 5.96 -4.93 26.11
N PHE A 13 6.62 -4.73 24.97
CA PHE A 13 6.75 -5.74 23.89
C PHE A 13 7.18 -7.13 24.39
N ILE A 14 7.86 -7.19 25.54
CA ILE A 14 8.49 -8.38 26.07
C ILE A 14 7.59 -9.16 27.04
N CYS A 15 6.74 -8.49 27.83
CA CYS A 15 5.91 -9.16 28.85
C CYS A 15 4.46 -8.68 28.94
N LYS A 16 4.04 -7.76 28.06
CA LYS A 16 2.69 -7.16 28.00
C LYS A 16 2.18 -6.53 29.31
N ALA A 17 3.04 -6.39 30.32
CA ALA A 17 2.70 -5.77 31.59
C ALA A 17 2.53 -4.25 31.45
N SER A 18 1.62 -3.68 32.25
CA SER A 18 1.37 -2.24 32.35
C SER A 18 2.22 -1.55 33.43
N ASN A 19 3.00 -2.29 34.21
CA ASN A 19 3.80 -1.75 35.32
C ASN A 19 5.22 -1.34 34.86
N TYR A 20 5.39 -0.06 34.54
CA TYR A 20 6.66 0.52 34.08
C TYR A 20 6.89 1.92 34.64
N THR A 21 8.16 2.36 34.66
CA THR A 21 8.57 3.72 35.03
C THR A 21 9.38 4.38 33.93
N LYS A 22 9.29 5.71 33.82
CA LYS A 22 10.16 6.51 32.95
C LYS A 22 11.58 6.47 33.51
N GLN A 23 12.56 6.15 32.67
CA GLN A 23 13.96 5.97 33.06
C GLN A 23 14.89 6.62 32.03
N GLY A 24 15.02 7.95 32.13
CA GLY A 24 15.93 8.74 31.30
C GLY A 24 15.62 8.69 29.80
N TYR A 25 16.62 9.03 28.98
CA TYR A 25 16.47 9.14 27.52
C TYR A 25 17.53 8.32 26.79
N ARG A 26 17.13 7.68 25.68
CA ARG A 26 18.03 7.14 24.69
C ARG A 26 18.34 8.22 23.65
N LYS A 27 19.63 8.60 23.52
CA LYS A 27 20.07 9.46 22.42
C LYS A 27 20.15 8.63 21.13
N THR A 28 19.63 9.17 20.04
CA THR A 28 19.74 8.60 18.69
C THR A 28 20.53 9.55 17.80
N GLU A 29 21.18 9.01 16.76
CA GLU A 29 22.03 9.80 15.85
C GLU A 29 21.28 11.00 15.23
N ASN A 30 20.09 10.77 14.66
CA ASN A 30 19.39 11.78 13.84
C ASN A 30 17.93 12.03 14.25
N ARG A 31 17.48 11.46 15.38
CA ARG A 31 16.10 11.60 15.88
C ARG A 31 16.03 12.30 17.24
N GLY A 32 17.17 12.54 17.88
CA GLY A 32 17.25 13.21 19.19
C GLY A 32 17.03 12.25 20.36
N LYS A 33 16.50 12.76 21.47
CA LYS A 33 16.27 12.02 22.71
C LYS A 33 14.92 11.31 22.67
N ILE A 34 14.91 10.01 22.92
CA ILE A 34 13.68 9.19 23.01
C ILE A 34 13.51 8.74 24.45
N GLN A 35 12.29 8.86 25.00
CA GLN A 35 11.97 8.39 26.34
C GLN A 35 12.24 6.88 26.46
N LYS A 36 13.08 6.50 27.43
CA LYS A 36 13.31 5.10 27.81
C LYS A 36 12.41 4.77 29.01
N TYR A 37 11.87 3.55 29.03
CA TYR A 37 11.03 3.01 30.08
C TYR A 37 11.68 1.76 30.66
N TYR A 38 11.44 1.48 31.94
CA TYR A 38 11.85 0.24 32.60
C TYR A 38 10.62 -0.51 33.07
N CYS A 39 10.49 -1.78 32.66
CA CYS A 39 9.43 -2.64 33.13
C CYS A 39 9.82 -3.28 34.46
N LYS A 40 8.99 -3.11 35.49
CA LYS A 40 9.24 -3.69 36.82
C LYS A 40 9.07 -5.21 36.86
N ASN A 41 8.22 -5.76 35.98
CA ASN A 41 7.93 -7.19 35.96
C ASN A 41 9.06 -7.99 35.29
N CYS A 42 9.41 -7.65 34.05
CA CYS A 42 10.46 -8.38 33.30
C CYS A 42 11.86 -7.78 33.44
N ARG A 43 12.02 -6.71 34.23
CA ARG A 43 13.29 -6.02 34.54
C ARG A 43 14.07 -5.57 33.30
N LYS A 44 13.39 -5.30 32.18
CA LYS A 44 14.00 -4.88 30.91
C LYS A 44 13.63 -3.44 30.54
N TYR A 45 14.55 -2.78 29.85
CA TYR A 45 14.32 -1.46 29.27
C TYR A 45 13.64 -1.57 27.91
N PHE A 46 12.77 -0.62 27.60
CA PHE A 46 12.12 -0.50 26.30
C PHE A 46 11.85 0.97 25.93
N THR A 47 11.52 1.21 24.67
CA THR A 47 11.02 2.48 24.16
C THR A 47 9.67 2.24 23.51
N ASN A 48 8.80 3.26 23.46
CA ASN A 48 7.54 3.17 22.75
C ASN A 48 7.77 2.82 21.26
N ASP A 49 6.99 1.91 20.69
CA ASP A 49 6.93 1.74 19.23
C ASP A 49 5.83 2.63 18.68
N ASP A 50 6.23 3.83 18.29
CA ASP A 50 5.38 4.78 17.58
C ASP A 50 5.31 4.51 16.08
N GLY A 51 5.70 3.31 15.63
CA GLY A 51 5.83 2.99 14.21
C GLY A 51 7.27 3.02 13.72
N PHE A 52 8.15 3.75 14.41
CA PHE A 52 9.53 4.00 14.02
C PHE A 52 10.53 3.36 15.00
N TYR A 53 10.17 2.26 15.66
CA TYR A 53 11.09 1.56 16.55
C TYR A 53 12.42 1.23 15.87
N ARG A 54 13.52 1.51 16.59
CA ARG A 54 14.93 1.38 16.14
C ARG A 54 15.33 2.22 14.93
N MET A 55 14.51 3.15 14.46
CA MET A 55 14.91 4.09 13.42
C MET A 55 15.81 5.18 13.99
N ARG A 56 16.95 5.41 13.32
CA ARG A 56 17.93 6.44 13.68
C ARG A 56 17.51 7.85 13.28
N ASN A 57 16.73 7.96 12.20
CA ASN A 57 16.23 9.21 11.65
C ASN A 57 14.87 9.58 12.24
N ASN A 58 14.61 10.89 12.32
CA ASN A 58 13.32 11.42 12.74
C ASN A 58 12.19 10.88 11.84
N PRO A 59 11.03 10.47 12.40
CA PRO A 59 9.85 10.06 11.63
C PRO A 59 9.53 10.99 10.46
N GLN A 60 9.58 12.31 10.66
CA GLN A 60 9.26 13.31 9.63
C GLN A 60 10.20 13.21 8.42
N LYS A 61 11.51 13.07 8.65
CA LYS A 61 12.49 12.89 7.57
C LYS A 61 12.26 11.59 6.80
N ILE A 62 11.97 10.51 7.52
CA ILE A 62 11.70 9.20 6.92
C ILE A 62 10.47 9.29 6.01
N THR A 63 9.37 9.83 6.52
CA THR A 63 8.12 9.98 5.76
C THR A 63 8.26 10.98 4.62
N CYS A 64 9.03 12.05 4.78
CA CYS A 64 9.36 12.97 3.68
C CYS A 64 10.05 12.23 2.54
N GLY A 65 11.00 11.33 2.83
CA GLY A 65 11.71 10.57 1.81
C GLY A 65 10.82 9.58 1.08
N ILE A 66 9.89 8.94 1.81
CA ILE A 66 8.88 8.04 1.23
C ILE A 66 7.91 8.82 0.34
N ASP A 67 7.45 9.98 0.83
CA ASP A 67 6.52 10.86 0.11
C ASP A 67 7.14 11.40 -1.18
N LEU A 68 8.37 11.96 -1.11
CA LEU A 68 9.11 12.41 -2.29
C LEU A 68 9.33 11.27 -3.29
N PHE A 69 9.65 10.08 -2.80
CA PHE A 69 9.77 8.90 -3.66
C PHE A 69 8.44 8.63 -4.38
N TYR A 70 7.32 8.56 -3.68
CA TYR A 70 6.04 8.29 -4.33
C TYR A 70 5.53 9.45 -5.19
N ARG A 71 5.97 10.69 -4.96
CA ARG A 71 5.74 11.84 -5.85
C ARG A 71 6.56 11.82 -7.14
N GLY A 72 7.45 10.84 -7.33
CA GLY A 72 8.20 10.66 -8.57
C GLY A 72 9.69 10.92 -8.47
N VAL A 73 10.20 11.34 -7.30
CA VAL A 73 11.63 11.60 -7.11
C VAL A 73 12.37 10.27 -6.97
N SER A 74 13.54 10.14 -7.61
CA SER A 74 14.37 8.93 -7.47
C SER A 74 15.04 8.89 -6.08
N THR A 75 15.39 7.72 -5.58
CA THR A 75 16.05 7.61 -4.26
C THR A 75 17.37 8.37 -4.17
N ARG A 76 18.08 8.53 -5.30
CA ARG A 76 19.29 9.36 -5.40
C ARG A 76 18.97 10.86 -5.31
N LYS A 77 17.95 11.34 -6.03
CA LYS A 77 17.49 12.73 -5.92
C LYS A 77 16.92 13.06 -4.53
N VAL A 78 16.26 12.11 -3.87
CA VAL A 78 15.83 12.27 -2.47
C VAL A 78 17.05 12.36 -1.54
N GLN A 79 18.10 11.56 -1.77
CA GLN A 79 19.36 11.70 -1.05
C GLN A 79 19.98 13.08 -1.27
N GLU A 80 20.10 13.54 -2.52
CA GLU A 80 20.64 14.85 -2.88
C GLU A 80 19.86 15.97 -2.16
N HIS A 81 18.53 15.92 -2.23
CA HIS A 81 17.65 16.86 -1.52
C HIS A 81 17.92 16.86 0.00
N PHE A 82 18.10 15.68 0.61
CA PHE A 82 18.45 15.62 2.03
C PHE A 82 19.86 16.10 2.34
N GLN A 83 20.83 15.90 1.44
CA GLN A 83 22.22 16.33 1.64
C GLN A 83 22.36 17.85 1.57
N THR A 84 21.49 18.56 0.83
CA THR A 84 21.45 20.03 0.83
C THR A 84 21.22 20.60 2.24
N PHE A 85 20.39 19.95 3.06
CA PHE A 85 20.08 20.41 4.42
C PHE A 85 20.81 19.61 5.51
N TYR A 86 21.19 18.37 5.21
CA TYR A 86 21.80 17.41 6.12
C TYR A 86 22.94 16.65 5.42
N PRO A 87 24.12 17.25 5.23
CA PRO A 87 25.15 16.75 4.31
C PRO A 87 25.62 15.31 4.56
N HIS A 88 25.59 14.86 5.82
CA HIS A 88 26.08 13.54 6.24
C HIS A 88 24.95 12.54 6.52
N ASN A 89 23.71 12.84 6.13
CA ASN A 89 22.56 12.09 6.60
C ASN A 89 21.72 11.44 5.49
N SER A 90 21.89 10.12 5.41
CA SER A 90 21.12 9.10 4.67
C SER A 90 21.57 8.85 3.23
N SER A 91 21.89 7.59 2.93
CA SER A 91 22.16 7.09 1.58
C SER A 91 20.86 6.84 0.81
N HIS A 92 20.89 6.90 -0.52
CA HIS A 92 19.78 6.47 -1.37
C HIS A 92 19.30 5.05 -1.04
N MET A 93 20.20 4.17 -0.58
CA MET A 93 19.87 2.82 -0.13
C MET A 93 19.07 2.83 1.18
N SER A 94 19.32 3.79 2.07
CA SER A 94 18.51 3.99 3.28
C SER A 94 17.08 4.39 2.93
N ILE A 95 16.91 5.31 1.97
CA ILE A 95 15.59 5.73 1.48
C ILE A 95 14.84 4.56 0.85
N TYR A 96 15.52 3.78 -0.01
CA TYR A 96 14.95 2.55 -0.58
C TYR A 96 14.47 1.57 0.51
N ARG A 97 15.29 1.33 1.54
CA ARG A 97 14.92 0.47 2.68
C ARG A 97 13.71 1.02 3.44
N TRP A 98 13.57 2.33 3.57
CA TRP A 98 12.38 2.94 4.18
C TRP A 98 11.13 2.69 3.35
N VAL A 99 11.19 2.96 2.04
CA VAL A 99 10.09 2.68 1.11
C VAL A 99 9.64 1.23 1.26
N VAL A 100 10.54 0.26 1.07
CA VAL A 100 10.18 -1.18 1.16
C VAL A 100 9.64 -1.54 2.55
N LYS A 101 10.29 -1.09 3.63
CA LYS A 101 9.89 -1.41 5.01
C LYS A 101 8.50 -0.90 5.33
N PHE A 102 8.24 0.37 5.04
CA PHE A 102 6.98 1.01 5.44
C PHE A 102 5.83 0.66 4.51
N SER A 103 6.09 0.42 3.22
CA SER A 103 5.05 -0.14 2.32
C SER A 103 4.56 -1.50 2.81
N LYS A 104 5.48 -2.41 3.20
CA LYS A 104 5.11 -3.72 3.79
C LYS A 104 4.43 -3.59 5.15
N LYS A 105 4.83 -2.61 5.96
CA LYS A 105 4.24 -2.39 7.28
C LYS A 105 2.81 -1.87 7.18
N ILE A 106 2.60 -0.86 6.34
CA ILE A 106 1.29 -0.24 6.14
C ILE A 106 0.35 -1.18 5.40
N SER A 107 0.84 -1.99 4.45
CA SER A 107 -0.01 -2.93 3.71
C SER A 107 -0.73 -3.92 4.63
N LYS A 108 -0.05 -4.43 5.65
CA LYS A 108 -0.65 -5.32 6.68
C LYS A 108 -1.85 -4.68 7.39
N PHE A 109 -1.85 -3.35 7.54
CA PHE A 109 -2.98 -2.63 8.11
C PHE A 109 -4.07 -2.38 7.05
N THR A 110 -3.68 -1.83 5.89
CA THR A 110 -4.65 -1.39 4.86
C THR A 110 -5.38 -2.54 4.18
N ASP A 111 -4.74 -3.71 4.06
CA ASP A 111 -5.33 -4.90 3.42
C ASP A 111 -6.51 -5.46 4.24
N ASN A 112 -6.52 -5.19 5.55
CA ASN A 112 -7.57 -5.62 6.46
C ASN A 112 -8.71 -4.60 6.63
N LEU A 113 -8.67 -3.48 5.90
CA LEU A 113 -9.74 -2.49 5.95
C LEU A 113 -10.95 -2.98 5.15
N LYS A 114 -12.13 -2.91 5.80
CA LYS A 114 -13.42 -3.02 5.12
C LYS A 114 -13.71 -1.72 4.39
N LEU A 115 -14.22 -1.83 3.17
CA LEU A 115 -14.42 -0.71 2.26
C LEU A 115 -15.91 -0.49 2.02
N GLN A 116 -16.33 0.77 1.98
CA GLN A 116 -17.63 1.23 1.50
C GLN A 116 -17.46 1.67 0.04
N VAL A 117 -17.98 0.89 -0.91
CA VAL A 117 -17.71 1.08 -2.35
C VAL A 117 -19.00 1.18 -3.15
N GLY A 118 -18.89 1.51 -4.45
CA GLY A 118 -20.00 1.35 -5.39
C GLY A 118 -20.35 -0.11 -5.69
N SER A 119 -21.40 -0.31 -6.48
CA SER A 119 -21.83 -1.64 -6.94
C SER A 119 -20.98 -2.22 -8.08
N GLU A 120 -20.05 -1.43 -8.62
CA GLU A 120 -19.13 -1.84 -9.69
C GLU A 120 -17.68 -1.81 -9.22
N VAL A 121 -16.90 -2.82 -9.63
CA VAL A 121 -15.43 -2.80 -9.56
C VAL A 121 -14.84 -3.15 -10.93
N GLN A 122 -13.85 -2.39 -11.37
CA GLN A 122 -13.09 -2.67 -12.59
C GLN A 122 -11.78 -3.39 -12.24
N ILE A 123 -11.39 -4.40 -13.02
CA ILE A 123 -10.14 -5.17 -12.85
C ILE A 123 -9.42 -5.23 -14.20
N ASP A 124 -8.11 -5.00 -14.18
CA ASP A 124 -7.25 -5.03 -15.36
C ASP A 124 -5.80 -5.33 -14.94
N GLU A 125 -4.90 -5.46 -15.92
CA GLU A 125 -3.47 -5.67 -15.68
C GLU A 125 -2.54 -4.72 -16.44
N ILE A 126 -1.39 -4.44 -15.81
CA ILE A 126 -0.26 -3.78 -16.47
C ILE A 126 0.89 -4.76 -16.59
N GLU A 127 1.35 -4.96 -17.83
CA GLU A 127 2.57 -5.73 -18.10
C GLU A 127 3.84 -4.90 -17.83
N TYR A 128 4.80 -5.53 -17.18
CA TYR A 128 6.10 -4.99 -16.83
C TYR A 128 7.21 -5.93 -17.26
N LYS A 129 8.23 -5.36 -17.93
CA LYS A 129 9.49 -6.06 -18.17
C LYS A 129 10.47 -5.77 -17.04
N ARG A 130 10.73 -6.77 -16.20
CA ARG A 130 11.66 -6.65 -15.06
C ARG A 130 13.00 -7.26 -15.41
N ARG A 131 14.09 -6.57 -15.08
CA ARG A 131 15.43 -7.16 -15.21
C ARG A 131 15.68 -8.16 -14.10
N LEU A 132 16.20 -9.34 -14.43
CA LEU A 132 16.54 -10.38 -13.46
C LEU A 132 17.72 -9.99 -12.56
N HIS A 133 18.62 -9.16 -13.07
CA HIS A 133 19.83 -8.74 -12.37
C HIS A 133 19.87 -7.22 -12.20
N HIS A 134 20.51 -6.78 -11.13
CA HIS A 134 20.75 -5.36 -10.86
C HIS A 134 22.13 -4.91 -11.34
N GLN A 135 23.07 -5.86 -11.51
CA GLN A 135 24.41 -5.58 -12.00
C GLN A 135 24.41 -5.21 -13.49
N LYS A 136 25.26 -4.26 -13.87
CA LYS A 136 25.50 -3.92 -15.28
C LYS A 136 26.13 -5.12 -16.00
N GLY A 137 25.78 -5.31 -17.27
CA GLY A 137 26.33 -6.38 -18.13
C GLY A 137 25.60 -7.72 -18.05
N MET A 138 24.82 -7.97 -16.98
CA MET A 138 24.00 -9.17 -16.88
C MET A 138 22.72 -9.05 -17.70
N LYS A 139 22.46 -10.05 -18.55
CA LYS A 139 21.25 -10.14 -19.38
C LYS A 139 20.19 -11.00 -18.68
N GLY A 140 18.93 -10.71 -18.95
CA GLY A 140 17.80 -11.43 -18.38
C GLY A 140 16.64 -10.49 -18.08
N VAL A 141 15.50 -10.75 -18.72
CA VAL A 141 14.25 -10.02 -18.52
C VAL A 141 13.16 -11.03 -18.26
N GLU A 142 12.27 -10.72 -17.34
CA GLU A 142 11.09 -11.51 -17.00
C GLU A 142 9.86 -10.62 -17.16
N ASP A 143 8.81 -11.19 -17.75
CA ASP A 143 7.52 -10.53 -17.82
C ASP A 143 6.81 -10.66 -16.47
N ASN A 144 6.34 -9.53 -15.97
CA ASN A 144 5.61 -9.43 -14.73
C ASN A 144 4.31 -8.66 -14.96
N TYR A 145 3.34 -8.92 -14.09
CA TYR A 145 1.98 -8.41 -14.24
C TYR A 145 1.55 -7.76 -12.94
N PHE A 146 1.16 -6.50 -13.03
CA PHE A 146 0.48 -5.80 -11.95
C PHE A 146 -1.01 -5.86 -12.22
N ILE A 147 -1.69 -6.78 -11.55
CA ILE A 147 -3.14 -6.94 -11.61
C ILE A 147 -3.71 -6.03 -10.54
N ASP A 148 -4.54 -5.08 -10.93
CA ASP A 148 -5.15 -4.12 -10.02
C ASP A 148 -6.64 -3.95 -10.28
N SER A 149 -7.29 -3.26 -9.35
CA SER A 149 -8.72 -3.04 -9.41
C SER A 149 -9.08 -1.71 -8.78
N ILE A 150 -10.14 -1.10 -9.29
CA ILE A 150 -10.62 0.21 -8.86
C ILE A 150 -12.14 0.20 -8.74
N ASP A 151 -12.66 0.81 -7.68
CA ASP A 151 -14.08 1.19 -7.60
C ASP A 151 -14.29 2.52 -8.34
N PRO A 152 -15.06 2.57 -9.43
CA PRO A 152 -15.33 3.80 -10.17
C PRO A 152 -15.98 4.92 -9.33
N LYS A 153 -16.74 4.59 -8.28
CA LYS A 153 -17.44 5.57 -7.44
C LYS A 153 -16.48 6.30 -6.51
N THR A 154 -15.73 5.56 -5.70
CA THR A 154 -14.79 6.13 -4.71
C THR A 154 -13.40 6.41 -5.28
N LYS A 155 -13.10 5.91 -6.49
CA LYS A 155 -11.76 5.87 -7.09
C LYS A 155 -10.74 5.14 -6.24
N PHE A 156 -11.17 4.28 -5.32
CA PHE A 156 -10.27 3.54 -4.45
C PHE A 156 -9.73 2.29 -5.15
N MET A 157 -8.42 2.06 -5.06
CA MET A 157 -7.82 0.80 -5.51
C MET A 157 -8.17 -0.32 -4.52
N THR A 158 -9.09 -1.20 -4.90
CA THR A 158 -9.72 -2.17 -4.00
C THR A 158 -8.86 -3.41 -3.76
N ALA A 159 -8.05 -3.83 -4.73
CA ALA A 159 -7.06 -4.88 -4.57
C ALA A 159 -5.95 -4.80 -5.62
N THR A 160 -4.77 -5.27 -5.25
CA THR A 160 -3.61 -5.39 -6.15
C THR A 160 -2.87 -6.70 -5.92
N ASN A 161 -2.21 -7.18 -6.98
CA ASN A 161 -1.26 -8.27 -6.94
C ASN A 161 -0.17 -8.03 -8.00
N PHE A 162 1.11 -8.17 -7.62
CA PHE A 162 2.21 -8.15 -8.58
C PHE A 162 2.83 -9.54 -8.65
N SER A 163 2.80 -10.14 -9.83
CA SER A 163 3.23 -11.53 -10.07
C SER A 163 4.13 -11.62 -11.29
N ASN A 164 4.94 -12.67 -11.36
CA ASN A 164 5.64 -13.05 -12.59
C ASN A 164 4.84 -14.01 -13.47
N GLN A 165 3.59 -14.26 -13.10
CA GLN A 165 2.65 -15.09 -13.82
C GLN A 165 1.37 -14.29 -14.13
N ARG A 166 0.69 -14.68 -15.21
CA ARG A 166 -0.65 -14.19 -15.57
C ARG A 166 -1.61 -15.37 -15.62
N GLU A 167 -1.63 -16.16 -14.56
CA GLU A 167 -2.50 -17.33 -14.46
C GLU A 167 -3.83 -17.00 -13.80
N ILE A 168 -4.82 -17.89 -13.97
CA ILE A 168 -6.13 -17.77 -13.33
C ILE A 168 -5.99 -17.64 -11.80
N LYS A 169 -4.96 -18.29 -11.22
CA LYS A 169 -4.66 -18.19 -9.78
C LYS A 169 -4.31 -16.76 -9.36
N ASP A 170 -3.49 -16.05 -10.14
CA ASP A 170 -3.12 -14.66 -9.86
C ASP A 170 -4.34 -13.72 -9.93
N LEU A 171 -5.18 -13.90 -10.96
CA LEU A 171 -6.43 -13.15 -11.12
C LEU A 171 -7.40 -13.45 -9.96
N GLN A 172 -7.49 -14.71 -9.53
CA GLN A 172 -8.32 -15.15 -8.41
C GLN A 172 -7.87 -14.53 -7.08
N VAL A 173 -6.57 -14.32 -6.88
CA VAL A 173 -6.05 -13.62 -5.68
C VAL A 173 -6.62 -12.21 -5.59
N VAL A 174 -6.64 -11.46 -6.69
CA VAL A 174 -7.21 -10.10 -6.73
C VAL A 174 -8.72 -10.14 -6.52
N ALA A 175 -9.44 -11.00 -7.26
CA ALA A 175 -10.88 -11.15 -7.14
C ALA A 175 -11.33 -11.49 -5.71
N THR A 176 -10.65 -12.44 -5.06
CA THR A 176 -10.93 -12.84 -3.67
C THR A 176 -10.70 -11.68 -2.70
N LYS A 177 -9.58 -10.95 -2.83
CA LYS A 177 -9.29 -9.78 -2.00
C LYS A 177 -10.35 -8.68 -2.12
N ILE A 178 -10.87 -8.44 -3.33
CA ILE A 178 -11.95 -7.48 -3.53
C ILE A 178 -13.16 -7.90 -2.69
N LYS A 179 -13.64 -9.14 -2.88
CA LYS A 179 -14.78 -9.69 -2.14
C LYS A 179 -14.59 -9.62 -0.62
N GLU A 180 -13.42 -9.97 -0.12
CA GLU A 180 -13.11 -9.93 1.31
C GLU A 180 -13.19 -8.50 1.89
N ARG A 181 -12.79 -7.50 1.11
CA ARG A 181 -12.75 -6.10 1.54
C ARG A 181 -14.08 -5.38 1.37
N THR A 182 -14.84 -5.70 0.33
CA THR A 182 -16.11 -5.02 -0.01
C THR A 182 -17.36 -5.76 0.47
N GLY A 183 -17.24 -7.06 0.80
CA GLY A 183 -18.40 -7.88 1.17
C GLY A 183 -19.36 -8.07 -0.02
N GLU A 184 -20.66 -7.90 0.23
CA GLU A 184 -21.72 -8.13 -0.75
C GLU A 184 -22.10 -6.87 -1.55
N GLN A 185 -21.41 -5.74 -1.34
CA GLN A 185 -21.73 -4.46 -2.01
C GLN A 185 -21.53 -4.49 -3.53
N VAL A 186 -20.62 -5.33 -4.02
CA VAL A 186 -20.26 -5.39 -5.43
C VAL A 186 -21.23 -6.32 -6.15
N GLU A 187 -21.96 -5.79 -7.11
CA GLU A 187 -22.93 -6.52 -7.94
C GLU A 187 -22.40 -6.79 -9.35
N LYS A 188 -21.45 -5.98 -9.80
CA LYS A 188 -20.86 -6.02 -11.14
C LYS A 188 -19.34 -5.93 -11.07
N VAL A 189 -18.68 -6.85 -11.76
CA VAL A 189 -17.23 -6.79 -12.01
C VAL A 189 -17.01 -6.60 -13.50
N THR A 190 -16.24 -5.59 -13.85
CA THR A 190 -15.93 -5.26 -15.25
C THR A 190 -14.46 -5.57 -15.51
N THR A 191 -14.16 -6.34 -16.56
CA THR A 191 -12.78 -6.67 -16.96
C THR A 191 -12.60 -6.53 -18.46
N ASP A 192 -11.35 -6.65 -18.91
CA ASP A 192 -11.04 -6.82 -20.32
C ASP A 192 -11.46 -8.22 -20.86
N GLY A 193 -11.08 -8.49 -22.10
CA GLY A 193 -11.34 -9.75 -22.80
C GLY A 193 -10.45 -10.94 -22.41
N LEU A 194 -9.59 -10.84 -21.39
CA LEU A 194 -8.70 -11.94 -21.01
C LEU A 194 -9.51 -13.15 -20.53
N ARG A 195 -9.29 -14.30 -21.18
CA ARG A 195 -10.03 -15.57 -20.94
C ARG A 195 -9.98 -16.09 -19.50
N GLY A 196 -9.02 -15.63 -18.70
CA GLY A 196 -8.87 -16.01 -17.29
C GLY A 196 -9.89 -15.37 -16.35
N TYR A 197 -10.36 -14.15 -16.64
CA TYR A 197 -11.23 -13.40 -15.73
C TYR A 197 -12.56 -14.08 -15.42
N PRO A 198 -13.32 -14.63 -16.39
CA PRO A 198 -14.58 -15.31 -16.09
C PRO A 198 -14.42 -16.43 -15.06
N LYS A 199 -13.35 -17.23 -15.18
CA LYS A 199 -13.07 -18.32 -14.24
C LYS A 199 -12.64 -17.80 -12.87
N ALA A 200 -11.79 -16.77 -12.83
CA ALA A 200 -11.32 -16.17 -11.59
C ALA A 200 -12.46 -15.54 -10.77
N ILE A 201 -13.34 -14.78 -11.43
CA ILE A 201 -14.50 -14.11 -10.81
C ILE A 201 -15.50 -15.14 -10.29
N LYS A 202 -15.84 -16.17 -11.11
CA LYS A 202 -16.72 -17.25 -10.67
C LYS A 202 -16.19 -17.98 -9.44
N LYS A 203 -14.88 -18.22 -9.37
CA LYS A 203 -14.24 -18.85 -8.19
C LYS A 203 -14.28 -17.98 -6.94
N ALA A 204 -14.14 -16.65 -7.09
CA ALA A 204 -14.16 -15.74 -5.94
C ALA A 204 -15.57 -15.53 -5.38
N TRP A 205 -16.56 -15.21 -6.23
CA TRP A 205 -17.91 -14.89 -5.78
C TRP A 205 -18.85 -16.09 -5.69
N GLY A 206 -18.64 -17.12 -6.50
CA GLY A 206 -19.47 -18.33 -6.50
C GLY A 206 -20.85 -18.14 -7.16
N TYR A 207 -21.65 -19.20 -7.08
CA TYR A 207 -23.03 -19.24 -7.57
C TYR A 207 -23.99 -19.32 -6.38
N ASN A 208 -25.12 -18.63 -6.47
CA ASN A 208 -26.14 -18.63 -5.43
C ASN A 208 -27.28 -19.57 -5.83
N ASN A 209 -27.32 -20.75 -5.22
CA ASN A 209 -28.35 -21.76 -5.49
C ASN A 209 -29.76 -21.27 -5.14
N LYS A 210 -29.92 -20.37 -4.16
CA LYS A 210 -31.24 -19.85 -3.76
C LYS A 210 -31.81 -18.87 -4.79
N LEU A 211 -30.94 -18.04 -5.38
CA LEU A 211 -31.32 -17.03 -6.36
C LEU A 211 -31.20 -17.50 -7.82
N GLY A 212 -30.67 -18.70 -8.06
CA GLY A 212 -30.47 -19.23 -9.41
C GLY A 212 -29.50 -18.42 -10.26
N ARG A 213 -28.59 -17.64 -9.65
CA ARG A 213 -27.65 -16.77 -10.39
C ARG A 213 -26.29 -16.64 -9.71
N HIS A 214 -25.29 -16.16 -10.46
CA HIS A 214 -24.01 -15.76 -9.88
C HIS A 214 -24.20 -14.57 -8.93
N ASN A 215 -23.42 -14.55 -7.84
CA ASN A 215 -23.46 -13.45 -6.86
C ASN A 215 -23.04 -12.10 -7.46
N VAL A 216 -22.30 -12.12 -8.58
CA VAL A 216 -21.88 -10.93 -9.31
C VAL A 216 -22.05 -11.15 -10.81
N CYS A 217 -22.54 -10.12 -11.50
CA CYS A 217 -22.52 -10.01 -12.95
C CYS A 217 -21.08 -9.71 -13.43
N HIS A 218 -20.54 -10.54 -14.32
CA HIS A 218 -19.26 -10.24 -14.97
C HIS A 218 -19.53 -9.57 -16.33
N LYS A 219 -19.12 -8.31 -16.47
CA LYS A 219 -19.12 -7.59 -17.75
C LYS A 219 -17.73 -7.65 -18.37
N GLN A 220 -17.62 -8.22 -19.57
CA GLN A 220 -16.39 -8.15 -20.37
C GLN A 220 -16.50 -6.98 -21.33
N VAL A 221 -15.61 -6.00 -21.21
CA VAL A 221 -15.51 -4.88 -22.13
C VAL A 221 -14.43 -5.21 -23.14
N ILE A 222 -14.83 -5.43 -24.38
CA ILE A 222 -13.93 -5.67 -25.50
C ILE A 222 -14.01 -4.43 -26.40
N THR A 223 -12.97 -3.60 -26.36
CA THR A 223 -12.91 -2.30 -27.06
C THR A 223 -13.17 -2.40 -28.56
N SER A 224 -12.88 -3.54 -29.19
CA SER A 224 -13.16 -3.75 -30.62
C SER A 224 -14.64 -4.06 -30.93
N LYS A 225 -15.49 -4.25 -29.92
CA LYS A 225 -16.90 -4.64 -30.06
C LYS A 225 -17.88 -3.69 -29.38
N GLU A 226 -17.44 -2.96 -28.36
CA GLU A 226 -18.29 -2.04 -27.59
C GLU A 226 -17.63 -0.65 -27.55
N ASP A 227 -18.37 0.41 -27.93
CA ASP A 227 -17.97 1.83 -27.80
C ASP A 227 -17.92 2.31 -26.33
N THR A 228 -17.74 1.39 -25.37
CA THR A 228 -17.62 1.69 -23.94
C THR A 228 -16.21 1.43 -23.46
N PHE A 229 -15.58 2.44 -22.85
CA PHE A 229 -14.23 2.37 -22.29
C PHE A 229 -14.26 2.29 -20.76
N ASN A 230 -13.28 1.59 -20.19
CA ASN A 230 -13.09 1.50 -18.75
C ASN A 230 -12.23 2.69 -18.26
N TYR A 231 -12.70 3.91 -18.50
CA TYR A 231 -11.94 5.14 -18.21
C TYR A 231 -11.35 5.23 -16.78
N PRO A 232 -12.02 4.78 -15.70
CA PRO A 232 -11.43 4.83 -14.37
C PRO A 232 -10.13 4.02 -14.24
N ILE A 233 -10.10 2.77 -14.70
CA ILE A 233 -8.92 1.91 -14.58
C ILE A 233 -7.82 2.31 -15.58
N GLU A 234 -8.19 2.72 -16.79
CA GLU A 234 -7.23 3.24 -17.78
C GLU A 234 -6.50 4.49 -17.26
N ARG A 235 -7.25 5.41 -16.63
CA ARG A 235 -6.67 6.61 -16.00
C ARG A 235 -5.76 6.25 -14.83
N LEU A 236 -6.14 5.24 -14.02
CA LEU A 236 -5.29 4.73 -12.96
C LEU A 236 -3.98 4.18 -13.53
N HIS A 237 -4.04 3.34 -14.56
CA HIS A 237 -2.87 2.77 -15.23
C HIS A 237 -1.93 3.82 -15.78
N ASN A 238 -2.46 4.89 -16.38
CA ASN A 238 -1.64 6.03 -16.83
C ASN A 238 -0.83 6.65 -15.70
N ASN A 239 -1.42 6.82 -14.50
CA ASN A 239 -0.70 7.33 -13.34
C ASN A 239 0.39 6.35 -12.87
N VAL A 240 0.08 5.06 -12.80
CA VAL A 240 1.05 4.02 -12.41
C VAL A 240 2.22 3.98 -13.40
N ARG A 241 1.93 3.97 -14.71
CA ARG A 241 2.93 3.96 -15.79
C ARG A 241 3.82 5.20 -15.76
N ALA A 242 3.24 6.39 -15.56
CA ALA A 242 4.01 7.63 -15.41
C ALA A 242 5.03 7.52 -14.27
N ARG A 243 4.63 6.93 -13.14
CA ARG A 243 5.56 6.69 -12.03
C ARG A 243 6.63 5.68 -12.40
N THR A 244 6.28 4.52 -12.92
CA THR A 244 7.25 3.44 -13.19
C THR A 244 8.20 3.78 -14.34
N LYS A 245 7.80 4.64 -15.29
CA LYS A 245 8.66 5.14 -16.37
C LYS A 245 9.92 5.82 -15.81
N THR A 246 9.75 6.67 -14.80
CA THR A 246 10.89 7.37 -14.15
C THR A 246 11.84 6.42 -13.42
N MET A 247 11.38 5.23 -13.02
CA MET A 247 12.23 4.20 -12.40
C MET A 247 13.08 3.42 -13.41
N ARG A 248 12.77 3.53 -14.72
CA ARG A 248 13.34 2.70 -15.80
C ARG A 248 13.12 1.20 -15.58
N GLY A 249 11.95 0.85 -15.05
CA GLY A 249 11.56 -0.52 -14.74
C GLY A 249 12.13 -1.07 -13.44
N PHE A 250 11.70 -2.28 -13.08
CA PHE A 250 12.14 -2.98 -11.87
C PHE A 250 13.38 -3.85 -12.14
N HIS A 251 14.18 -4.08 -11.09
CA HIS A 251 15.46 -4.77 -11.19
C HIS A 251 15.64 -5.77 -10.04
N GLY A 252 16.15 -6.97 -10.36
CA GLY A 252 16.63 -7.95 -9.38
C GLY A 252 15.52 -8.72 -8.66
N SER A 253 14.77 -8.04 -7.80
CA SER A 253 13.91 -8.68 -6.80
C SER A 253 12.42 -8.46 -7.08
N LEU A 254 11.68 -9.56 -7.31
CA LEU A 254 10.22 -9.56 -7.41
C LEU A 254 9.57 -9.03 -6.11
N GLU A 255 10.06 -9.47 -4.95
CA GLU A 255 9.56 -9.04 -3.63
C GLU A 255 9.72 -7.55 -3.37
N SER A 256 10.77 -6.94 -3.94
CA SER A 256 10.99 -5.51 -3.85
C SER A 256 10.04 -4.73 -4.75
N ALA A 257 9.81 -5.22 -5.97
CA ALA A 257 8.83 -4.64 -6.88
C ALA A 257 7.40 -4.72 -6.31
N LYS A 258 7.01 -5.89 -5.76
CA LYS A 258 5.77 -6.07 -5.00
C LYS A 258 5.61 -5.01 -3.91
N ALA A 259 6.63 -4.82 -3.08
CA ALA A 259 6.58 -3.84 -1.99
C ALA A 259 6.46 -2.39 -2.49
N ILE A 260 7.17 -2.02 -3.56
CA ILE A 260 7.10 -0.68 -4.15
C ILE A 260 5.70 -0.40 -4.70
N LEU A 261 5.14 -1.32 -5.50
CA LEU A 261 3.80 -1.18 -6.07
C LEU A 261 2.72 -1.21 -5.00
N LYS A 262 2.89 -2.00 -3.93
CA LYS A 262 1.96 -1.97 -2.80
C LYS A 262 1.98 -0.62 -2.08
N GLY A 263 3.14 0.01 -1.93
CA GLY A 263 3.19 1.37 -1.41
C GLY A 263 2.71 2.43 -2.39
N TRP A 264 2.71 2.16 -3.70
CA TRP A 264 2.05 3.02 -4.68
C TRP A 264 0.53 2.99 -4.48
N GLU A 265 -0.07 1.81 -4.28
CA GLU A 265 -1.49 1.69 -3.91
C GLU A 265 -1.80 2.50 -2.63
N ILE A 266 -0.96 2.40 -1.60
CA ILE A 266 -1.13 3.18 -0.36
C ILE A 266 -1.05 4.68 -0.64
N TYR A 267 -0.04 5.12 -1.41
CA TYR A 267 0.13 6.51 -1.77
C TYR A 267 -1.07 7.05 -2.56
N TYR A 268 -1.56 6.29 -3.52
CA TYR A 268 -2.72 6.66 -4.32
C TYR A 268 -3.99 6.77 -3.45
N ASN A 269 -4.28 5.74 -2.66
CA ASN A 269 -5.51 5.66 -1.88
C ASN A 269 -5.57 6.65 -0.71
N PHE A 270 -4.47 6.82 0.03
CA PHE A 270 -4.49 7.53 1.32
C PHE A 270 -3.86 8.92 1.27
N ILE A 271 -2.91 9.17 0.36
CA ILE A 271 -2.10 10.39 0.35
C ILE A 271 -2.51 11.32 -0.78
N THR A 272 -2.74 10.78 -1.97
CA THR A 272 -3.03 11.55 -3.18
C THR A 272 -4.43 12.15 -3.12
N LYS A 273 -4.58 13.43 -3.49
CA LYS A 273 -5.90 14.02 -3.74
C LYS A 273 -6.29 13.74 -5.18
N HIS A 274 -7.40 13.03 -5.37
CA HIS A 274 -7.87 12.68 -6.70
C HIS A 274 -8.65 13.86 -7.31
N GLN A 275 -8.35 14.20 -8.57
CA GLN A 275 -8.89 15.40 -9.22
C GLN A 275 -10.43 15.40 -9.33
N THR A 276 -11.03 14.27 -9.72
CA THR A 276 -12.49 14.15 -9.91
C THR A 276 -13.27 14.26 -8.60
N ILE A 277 -12.90 13.49 -7.57
CA ILE A 277 -13.61 13.44 -6.28
C ILE A 277 -13.12 14.51 -5.28
N LYS A 278 -12.10 15.30 -5.65
CA LYS A 278 -11.50 16.41 -4.88
C LYS A 278 -10.95 16.05 -3.48
N CYS A 279 -10.96 14.78 -3.12
CA CYS A 279 -10.45 14.21 -1.88
C CYS A 279 -9.53 13.01 -2.16
N SER A 280 -8.92 12.44 -1.11
CA SER A 280 -8.21 11.17 -1.25
C SER A 280 -9.21 10.01 -1.29
N PRO A 281 -9.02 8.98 -2.14
CA PRO A 281 -9.99 7.88 -2.27
C PRO A 281 -10.41 7.23 -0.96
N TYR A 282 -9.51 7.10 0.03
CA TYR A 282 -9.85 6.52 1.33
C TYR A 282 -10.92 7.31 2.09
N GLU A 283 -11.07 8.61 1.85
CA GLU A 283 -12.04 9.46 2.56
C GLU A 283 -13.48 9.07 2.20
N LEU A 284 -13.68 8.51 1.01
CA LEU A 284 -14.97 7.97 0.58
C LEU A 284 -15.09 6.47 0.91
N ALA A 285 -14.01 5.70 0.73
CA ALA A 285 -14.06 4.24 0.86
C ALA A 285 -13.91 3.73 2.30
N CYS A 286 -13.30 4.49 3.20
CA CYS A 286 -12.96 4.08 4.57
C CYS A 286 -13.53 5.09 5.58
N THR A 287 -14.85 5.21 5.67
CA THR A 287 -15.54 6.24 6.47
C THR A 287 -15.20 6.21 7.97
N ASP A 288 -14.79 5.05 8.49
CA ASP A 288 -14.40 4.88 9.90
C ASP A 288 -12.96 5.33 10.18
N LEU A 289 -12.15 5.54 9.15
CA LEU A 289 -10.75 5.94 9.27
C LEU A 289 -10.60 7.44 8.99
N LYS A 290 -10.20 8.20 10.01
CA LYS A 290 -9.86 9.62 9.87
C LYS A 290 -8.36 9.82 10.07
N LEU A 291 -7.73 10.49 9.12
CA LEU A 291 -6.33 10.93 9.19
C LEU A 291 -6.32 12.45 9.29
N GLU A 292 -6.05 12.98 10.48
CA GLU A 292 -6.23 14.41 10.79
C GLU A 292 -4.95 15.22 10.56
N GLY A 293 -3.79 14.60 10.70
CA GLY A 293 -2.49 15.24 10.58
C GLY A 293 -2.11 15.52 9.13
N ASN A 294 -1.37 16.62 8.96
CA ASN A 294 -0.81 17.02 7.66
C ASN A 294 0.06 15.92 7.03
N ASN A 295 0.75 15.13 7.86
CA ASN A 295 1.58 14.02 7.42
C ASN A 295 0.87 12.68 7.64
N LYS A 296 -0.03 12.35 6.71
CA LYS A 296 -0.80 11.10 6.69
C LYS A 296 0.08 9.83 6.74
N TRP A 297 1.33 9.88 6.26
CA TRP A 297 2.26 8.75 6.36
C TRP A 297 2.61 8.39 7.81
N VAL A 298 2.85 9.39 8.67
CA VAL A 298 3.18 9.16 10.09
C VAL A 298 2.02 8.46 10.78
N GLU A 299 0.79 8.89 10.51
CA GLU A 299 -0.41 8.31 11.11
C GLU A 299 -0.67 6.88 10.64
N LEU A 300 -0.57 6.62 9.33
CA LEU A 300 -0.70 5.27 8.78
C LEU A 300 0.34 4.32 9.40
N ILE A 301 1.60 4.77 9.52
CA ILE A 301 2.68 4.00 10.13
C ILE A 301 2.39 3.74 11.62
N GLY A 302 1.89 4.75 12.34
CA GLY A 302 1.49 4.63 13.74
C GLY A 302 0.34 3.64 13.94
N LEU A 303 -0.73 3.73 13.14
CA LEU A 303 -1.86 2.80 13.17
C LEU A 303 -1.43 1.35 12.87
N SER A 304 -0.49 1.19 11.93
CA SER A 304 0.07 -0.10 11.56
C SER A 304 0.94 -0.74 12.65
N SER A 305 1.44 0.06 13.61
CA SER A 305 2.14 -0.45 14.80
C SER A 305 1.22 -0.83 15.94
N ARG A 306 -0.02 -0.32 15.97
CA ARG A 306 -0.98 -0.58 17.07
C ARG A 306 -1.74 -1.89 16.92
N LYS A 307 -1.92 -2.37 15.69
CA LYS A 307 -2.65 -3.61 15.37
C LYS A 307 -1.76 -4.87 15.33
N ASN A 308 -0.48 -4.76 15.71
CA ASN A 308 0.44 -5.90 15.87
C ASN A 308 0.72 -6.16 17.35
#